data_AF-A0A963Q9W6-F1
#
_entry.id   AF-A0A963Q9W6-F1
#
_cell.length_a   1.000
_cell.length_b   1.000
_cell.length_c   1.000
_cell.angle_alpha   90.00
_cell.angle_beta   90.00
_cell.angle_gamma   90.00
#
_symmetry.space_group_name_H-M   'P 1'
#
loop_
_entity.id
_entity.type
_entity.pdbx_description
1 polymer ?
#
loop_
_entity_poly.entity_id
_entity_poly.type
_entity_poly.pdbx_seq_one_letter_code
_entity_poly.pdbx_strand_id
1 'polypeptide(L)' 'MKPRAKRALAIVLALVALGVASALVLQAFQSNLVFFFSPTQVMANEAPRERNFRVGG' A
#
# COMPACT_ATOMS: atom_id res chain seq x y z
N MET A 1 30.30 20.60 -0.31
CA MET A 1 29.11 20.49 -1.20
C MET A 1 28.52 21.88 -1.41
N LYS A 2 28.23 22.29 -2.65
CA LYS A 2 27.63 23.62 -2.91
C LYS A 2 26.27 23.73 -2.18
N PRO A 3 25.93 24.87 -1.54
CA PRO A 3 24.69 25.03 -0.76
C PRO A 3 23.42 24.65 -1.54
N ARG A 4 23.41 24.88 -2.85
CA ARG A 4 22.33 24.52 -3.77
C ARG A 4 22.11 23.01 -3.88
N ALA A 5 23.19 22.24 -3.95
CA ALA A 5 23.13 20.77 -4.01
C ALA A 5 22.63 20.17 -2.69
N LYS A 6 22.99 20.77 -1.54
CA LYS A 6 22.49 20.35 -0.22
C LYS A 6 20.98 20.56 -0.10
N ARG A 7 20.45 21.68 -0.61
CA ARG A 7 19.01 21.97 -0.66
C ARG A 7 18.28 21.01 -1.61
N ALA A 8 18.83 20.77 -2.80
CA ALA A 8 18.27 19.83 -3.76
C ALA A 8 18.18 18.40 -3.17
N LEU A 9 19.25 17.94 -2.52
CA LEU A 9 19.26 16.64 -1.85
C LEU A 9 18.17 16.55 -0.77
N ALA A 10 18.01 17.58 0.05
CA ALA A 10 16.98 17.60 1.10
C ALA A 10 15.55 17.52 0.51
N ILE A 11 15.29 18.21 -0.60
CA ILE A 11 14.00 18.15 -1.29
C ILE A 11 13.74 16.76 -1.86
N VAL A 12 14.73 16.16 -2.53
CA VAL A 12 14.59 14.80 -3.08
C VAL A 12 14.33 13.80 -1.96
N LEU A 13 15.05 13.91 -0.84
CA LEU A 13 14.87 13.04 0.31
C LEU A 13 13.46 13.17 0.91
N ALA A 14 12.93 14.39 1.00
CA ALA A 14 11.56 14.64 1.45
C ALA A 14 10.52 14.06 0.49
N LEU A 15 10.71 14.19 -0.83
CA LEU A 15 9.82 13.61 -1.84
C LEU A 15 9.82 12.08 -1.78
N VAL A 16 10.98 11.47 -1.61
CA VAL A 16 11.11 10.01 -1.43
C VAL A 16 10.38 9.56 -0.17
N ALA A 17 10.59 10.25 0.96
CA ALA A 17 9.91 9.93 2.21
C ALA A 17 8.38 10.02 2.09
N LEU A 18 7.88 11.07 1.43
CA LEU A 18 6.45 11.22 1.15
C LEU A 18 5.92 10.10 0.25
N GLY A 19 6.64 9.74 -0.81
CA GLY A 19 6.27 8.64 -1.70
C GLY A 19 6.18 7.31 -0.97
N VAL A 20 7.16 7.00 -0.11
CA VAL A 20 7.15 5.79 0.73
C VAL A 20 5.98 5.81 1.71
N ALA A 21 5.73 6.95 2.38
CA ALA A 21 4.60 7.07 3.29
C ALA A 21 3.25 6.85 2.59
N SER A 22 3.03 7.48 1.44
CA SER A 22 1.82 7.28 0.63
C SER A 22 1.68 5.83 0.17
N ALA A 23 2.77 5.19 -0.28
CA ALA A 23 2.75 3.78 -0.69
C ALA A 23 2.40 2.85 0.48
N LEU A 24 2.98 3.07 1.66
CA LEU A 24 2.66 2.29 2.86
C LEU A 24 1.22 2.50 3.30
N VAL A 25 0.70 3.72 3.23
CA VAL A 25 -0.70 4.02 3.55
C VAL A 25 -1.63 3.33 2.56
N LEU A 26 -1.36 3.40 1.26
CA LEU A 26 -2.14 2.70 0.23
C LEU A 26 -2.08 1.18 0.41
N GLN A 27 -0.89 0.63 0.70
CA GLN A 27 -0.72 -0.80 1.01
C GLN A 27 -1.48 -1.18 2.28
N ALA A 28 -1.45 -0.35 3.31
CA ALA A 28 -2.19 -0.57 4.55
C ALA A 28 -3.70 -0.51 4.30
N PHE A 29 -4.18 0.42 3.47
CA PHE A 29 -5.57 0.42 3.03
C PHE A 29 -5.91 -0.84 2.25
N GLN A 30 -5.10 -1.27 1.27
CA GLN A 30 -5.33 -2.55 0.58
C GLN A 30 -5.33 -3.76 1.53
N SER A 31 -4.46 -3.76 2.53
CA SER A 31 -4.31 -4.88 3.47
C SER A 31 -5.34 -4.84 4.63
N ASN A 32 -5.95 -3.68 4.89
CA ASN A 32 -6.92 -3.43 5.96
C ASN A 32 -8.34 -3.16 5.41
N LEU A 33 -8.50 -3.10 4.09
CA LEU A 33 -9.77 -3.40 3.46
C LEU A 33 -10.07 -4.86 3.81
N VAL A 34 -10.93 -5.03 4.82
CA VAL A 34 -11.75 -6.23 5.02
C VAL A 34 -12.19 -6.61 3.62
N PHE A 35 -11.60 -7.67 3.08
CA PHE A 35 -11.94 -8.12 1.74
C PHE A 35 -13.44 -8.36 1.72
N PHE A 36 -14.20 -7.42 1.15
CA PHE A 36 -15.33 -7.78 0.34
C PHE A 36 -14.75 -8.53 -0.85
N PHE A 37 -14.30 -9.77 -0.61
CA PHE A 37 -14.20 -10.73 -1.69
C PHE A 37 -15.62 -10.83 -2.22
N SER A 38 -15.87 -10.30 -3.42
CA SER A 38 -17.12 -10.57 -4.09
C SER A 38 -17.22 -12.08 -4.32
N PRO A 39 -18.43 -12.68 -4.34
CA PRO A 39 -18.60 -14.11 -4.56
C PRO A 39 -17.84 -14.63 -5.80
N THR A 40 -17.67 -13.78 -6.82
CA THR A 40 -16.92 -14.07 -8.04
C THR A 40 -15.41 -14.24 -7.82
N GLN A 41 -14.79 -13.50 -6.90
CA GLN A 41 -13.35 -13.61 -6.59
C GLN A 41 -13.03 -14.84 -5.71
N VAL A 42 -13.97 -15.24 -4.84
CA VAL A 42 -13.89 -16.53 -4.12
C VAL A 42 -13.96 -17.70 -5.11
N MET A 43 -14.87 -17.63 -6.09
CA MET A 43 -15.00 -18.66 -7.14
C MET A 43 -13.78 -18.72 -8.08
N ALA A 44 -13.05 -17.62 -8.23
CA ALA A 44 -11.82 -17.53 -9.03
C ALA A 44 -10.56 -18.10 -8.32
N ASN A 45 -10.69 -18.67 -7.12
CA ASN A 45 -9.58 -19.25 -6.33
C ASN A 45 -8.48 -18.25 -5.88
N GLU A 46 -8.74 -16.95 -5.90
CA GLU A 46 -7.79 -15.91 -5.44
C GLU A 46 -7.78 -15.72 -3.91
N ALA A 47 -8.65 -16.44 -3.18
CA ALA A 47 -8.71 -16.40 -1.73
C ALA A 47 -7.64 -17.32 -1.08
N PRO A 48 -6.83 -16.81 -0.14
CA PRO A 48 -5.84 -17.63 0.58
C PRO A 48 -6.53 -18.75 1.37
N ARG A 49 -6.26 -20.02 1.03
CA ARG A 49 -6.85 -21.20 1.70
C ARG A 49 -6.36 -21.42 3.14
N GLU A 50 -5.32 -20.71 3.57
CA GLU A 50 -4.64 -20.89 4.87
C GLU A 50 -4.92 -19.78 5.90
N ARG A 51 -5.77 -18.80 5.59
CA ARG A 51 -6.08 -17.69 6.51
C ARG A 51 -7.57 -17.44 6.60
N ASN A 52 -8.06 -17.28 7.84
CA ASN A 52 -9.45 -16.90 8.10
C ASN A 52 -9.78 -15.57 7.38
N PHE A 53 -10.72 -15.62 6.44
CA PHE A 53 -11.25 -14.44 5.74
C PHE A 53 -12.73 -14.27 6.09
N ARG A 54 -13.19 -13.01 6.20
CA ARG A 54 -14.61 -12.70 6.38
C ARG A 54 -15.16 -12.31 5.02
N VAL A 55 -16.25 -12.95 4.61
CA VAL A 55 -16.94 -12.64 3.35
C VAL A 55 -18.01 -11.60 3.65
N GLY A 56 -17.88 -10.43 3.02
CA GLY A 56 -18.92 -9.40 3.01
C GLY A 56 -19.85 -9.62 1.81
N GLY A 57 -21.16 -9.60 2.06
CA GLY A 57 -22.20 -9.59 1.03
C GLY A 57 -22.50 -8.17 0.59
#